data_AF-A0A837HX46-F1
#
_entry.id   AF-A0A837HX46-F1
#
_cell.length_a   1.000
_cell.length_b   1.000
_cell.length_c   1.000
_cell.angle_alpha   90.00
_cell.angle_beta   90.00
_cell.angle_gamma   90.00
#
_symmetry.space_group_name_H-M   'P 1'
#
loop_
_entity.id
_entity.type
_entity.pdbx_description
1 polymer ?
#
loop_
_entity_poly.entity_id
_entity_poly.type
_entity_poly.pdbx_seq_one_letter_code
_entity_poly.pdbx_strand_id
1 'polypeptide(L)'
;MTTIVSMTDEKNKGNKSIVSDLLSSLILKAVARKEKTLLFLNKKRESGQFYCKTCRFHEFMPDAPQICPNCQSHDFFFNSLNIWSLAKTVKQLVPNANVNLIAEGLRYPTSDIRRPAIDIATASVFYKLIAYKYDLVAHILADTTLNIADFSALEKTFAQITNLKNLTKENGRFILQTYAQDHPVIKAAAQG
;
A
#
# COMPACT_ATOMS: atom_id res chain seq x y z
N MET A 1 15.25 -5.72 -8.91
CA MET A 1 15.99 -5.53 -7.63
C MET A 1 15.00 -5.24 -6.51
N THR A 2 15.05 -5.99 -5.40
CA THR A 2 14.20 -5.77 -4.22
C THR A 2 14.87 -4.82 -3.23
N THR A 3 14.12 -3.87 -2.68
CA THR A 3 14.57 -3.00 -1.59
C THR A 3 13.56 -3.05 -0.45
N ILE A 4 14.03 -3.45 0.73
CA ILE A 4 13.23 -3.43 1.96
C ILE A 4 13.35 -2.03 2.57
N VAL A 5 12.24 -1.46 3.01
CA VAL A 5 12.18 -0.16 3.69
C VAL A 5 11.55 -0.32 5.06
N SER A 6 12.30 0.07 6.10
CA SER A 6 11.83 0.17 7.48
C SER A 6 10.84 1.32 7.65
N MET A 7 9.57 1.01 7.90
CA MET A 7 8.61 2.05 8.27
C MET A 7 8.82 2.56 9.70
N THR A 8 9.52 1.79 10.54
CA THR A 8 9.99 2.26 11.85
C THR A 8 10.99 3.39 11.71
N ASP A 9 11.97 3.25 10.81
CA ASP A 9 13.00 4.28 10.62
C ASP A 9 12.42 5.54 9.96
N GLU A 10 11.50 5.37 9.00
CA GLU A 10 10.76 6.48 8.40
C GLU A 10 9.99 7.28 9.48
N LYS A 11 9.29 6.58 10.38
CA LYS A 11 8.57 7.21 11.49
C LYS A 11 9.52 7.95 12.44
N ASN A 12 10.67 7.35 12.76
CA ASN A 12 11.69 7.96 13.61
C ASN A 12 12.31 9.21 12.97
N LYS A 13 12.40 9.26 11.63
CA LYS A 13 12.79 10.46 10.87
C LYS A 13 11.69 11.52 10.78
N GLY A 14 10.50 11.25 11.32
CA GLY A 14 9.37 12.17 11.31
C GLY A 14 8.42 11.99 10.13
N ASN A 15 8.66 11.02 9.24
CA ASN A 15 7.73 10.71 8.16
C ASN A 15 6.46 10.03 8.74
N LYS A 16 5.32 10.72 8.60
CA LYS A 16 4.00 10.24 9.04
C LYS A 16 3.14 9.71 7.89
N SER A 17 3.68 9.70 6.67
CA SER A 17 3.00 9.21 5.48
C SER A 17 2.91 7.69 5.47
N ILE A 18 1.94 7.19 4.70
CA ILE A 18 1.80 5.76 4.36
C ILE A 18 2.97 5.31 3.46
N VAL A 19 3.51 6.24 2.68
CA VAL A 19 4.54 6.03 1.66
C VAL A 19 5.87 6.56 2.20
N SER A 20 6.92 5.75 2.14
CA SER A 20 8.26 6.15 2.55
C SER A 20 8.83 7.24 1.63
N ASP A 21 9.83 7.97 2.10
CA ASP A 21 10.49 9.00 1.31
C ASP A 21 11.14 8.41 0.05
N LEU A 22 11.77 7.23 0.20
CA LEU A 22 12.33 6.49 -0.92
C LEU A 22 11.24 6.18 -1.96
N LEU A 23 10.11 5.58 -1.54
CA LEU A 23 9.05 5.21 -2.47
C LEU A 23 8.43 6.45 -3.13
N SER A 24 8.24 7.54 -2.38
CA SER A 24 7.75 8.81 -2.91
C SER A 24 8.66 9.35 -4.02
N SER A 25 9.98 9.32 -3.81
CA SER A 25 10.96 9.73 -4.82
C SER A 25 10.94 8.85 -6.07
N LEU A 26 10.70 7.53 -5.90
CA LEU A 26 10.64 6.58 -7.01
C LEU A 26 9.35 6.73 -7.81
N ILE A 27 8.22 6.98 -7.15
CA ILE A 27 6.95 7.27 -7.81
C ILE A 27 7.09 8.52 -8.70
N LEU A 28 7.67 9.60 -8.18
CA LEU A 28 7.92 10.82 -8.96
C LEU A 28 8.78 10.55 -10.20
N LYS A 29 9.88 9.79 -10.04
CA LYS A 29 10.77 9.42 -11.15
C LYS A 29 10.08 8.52 -12.17
N ALA A 30 9.30 7.54 -11.72
CA ALA A 30 8.58 6.62 -12.60
C ALA A 30 7.55 7.39 -13.44
N VAL A 31 6.78 8.29 -12.82
CA VAL A 31 5.82 9.15 -13.53
C VAL A 31 6.52 10.05 -14.55
N ALA A 32 7.64 10.68 -14.20
CA ALA A 32 8.41 11.51 -15.12
C ALA A 32 8.93 10.74 -16.34
N ARG A 33 9.27 9.45 -16.15
CA ARG A 33 9.75 8.55 -17.21
C ARG A 33 8.63 7.84 -17.97
N LYS A 34 7.36 8.09 -17.60
CA LYS A 34 6.18 7.37 -18.12
C LYS A 34 6.27 5.86 -17.90
N GLU A 35 6.91 5.46 -16.80
CA GLU A 35 7.03 4.08 -16.35
C GLU A 35 5.76 3.62 -15.62
N LYS A 36 5.43 2.33 -15.73
CA LYS A 36 4.26 1.76 -15.05
C LYS A 36 4.59 1.43 -13.61
N THR A 37 3.73 1.88 -12.69
CA THR A 37 3.87 1.66 -11.26
C THR A 37 2.68 0.87 -10.72
N LEU A 38 2.93 -0.12 -9.87
CA LEU A 38 1.93 -0.84 -9.08
C LEU A 38 2.17 -0.58 -7.60
N LEU A 39 1.16 -0.08 -6.90
CA LEU A 39 1.16 0.05 -5.44
C LEU A 39 0.16 -0.95 -4.87
N PHE A 40 0.66 -2.01 -4.26
CA PHE A 40 -0.13 -3.06 -3.68
C PHE A 40 -0.38 -2.81 -2.20
N LEU A 41 -1.62 -2.95 -1.74
CA LEU A 41 -1.94 -3.02 -0.32
C LEU A 41 -2.92 -4.16 -0.05
N ASN A 42 -2.81 -4.77 1.12
CA ASN A 42 -3.78 -5.75 1.56
C ASN A 42 -5.11 -5.07 1.91
N LYS A 43 -6.22 -5.68 1.49
CA LYS A 43 -7.57 -5.27 1.90
C LYS A 43 -7.70 -5.56 3.39
N LYS A 44 -7.62 -4.54 4.24
CA LYS A 44 -8.04 -4.67 5.63
C LYS A 44 -9.56 -4.75 5.69
N ARG A 45 -10.10 -5.57 6.61
CA ARG A 45 -11.44 -5.29 7.16
C ARG A 45 -11.34 -3.87 7.70
N GLU A 46 -12.19 -2.98 7.19
CA GLU A 46 -12.19 -1.56 7.52
C GLU A 46 -11.94 -1.45 9.03
N SER A 47 -10.75 -0.97 9.37
CA SER A 47 -10.29 -0.72 10.73
C SER A 47 -9.20 0.34 10.63
N GLY A 48 -9.37 1.41 11.40
CA GLY A 48 -8.53 2.58 11.34
C GLY A 48 -8.27 3.13 12.73
N GLN A 49 -7.16 3.85 12.84
CA GLN A 49 -6.85 4.56 14.06
C GLN A 49 -7.71 5.82 14.10
N PHE A 50 -8.63 5.89 15.06
CA PHE A 50 -9.41 7.07 15.37
C PHE A 50 -8.63 7.96 16.34
N TYR A 51 -8.60 9.26 16.10
CA TYR A 51 -8.07 10.28 16.99
C TYR A 51 -8.96 11.51 16.96
N CYS A 52 -9.65 11.82 18.05
CA CYS A 52 -10.41 13.05 18.17
C CYS A 52 -9.49 14.21 18.54
N LYS A 53 -9.54 15.31 17.78
CA LYS A 53 -8.76 16.51 18.10
C LYS A 53 -9.34 17.28 19.28
N THR A 54 -10.65 17.20 19.48
CA THR A 54 -11.35 17.92 20.57
C THR A 54 -11.09 17.30 21.94
N CYS A 55 -11.36 16.01 22.13
CA CYS A 55 -11.24 15.35 23.43
C CYS A 55 -9.98 14.48 23.58
N ARG A 56 -9.13 14.42 22.54
CA ARG A 56 -7.91 13.58 22.50
C ARG A 56 -8.16 12.07 22.69
N PHE A 57 -9.42 11.64 22.54
CA PHE A 57 -9.79 10.22 22.53
C PHE A 57 -9.14 9.53 21.33
N HIS A 58 -8.53 8.37 21.58
CA HIS A 58 -7.86 7.60 20.54
C HIS A 58 -8.20 6.11 20.71
N GLU A 59 -8.58 5.46 19.63
CA GLU A 59 -8.94 4.04 19.64
C GLU A 59 -8.79 3.44 18.24
N PHE A 60 -8.59 2.13 18.14
CA PHE A 60 -8.78 1.43 16.88
C PHE A 60 -10.27 1.14 16.70
N MET A 61 -10.86 1.70 15.65
CA MET A 61 -12.27 1.49 15.33
C MET A 61 -12.38 0.74 14.00
N PRO A 62 -13.37 -0.15 13.83
CA PRO A 62 -13.59 -0.82 12.56
C PRO A 62 -13.92 0.23 11.47
N ASP A 63 -14.99 0.98 11.63
CA ASP A 63 -15.38 1.94 10.61
C ASP A 63 -15.09 3.38 11.06
N ALA A 64 -14.99 4.30 10.09
CA ALA A 64 -14.89 5.72 10.40
C ALA A 64 -16.21 6.17 11.03
N PRO A 65 -16.26 6.53 12.32
CA PRO A 65 -17.51 6.98 12.92
C PRO A 65 -17.89 8.36 12.34
N GLN A 66 -19.17 8.71 12.34
CA GLN A 66 -19.63 10.04 11.91
C GLN A 66 -19.32 11.15 12.92
N ILE A 67 -19.17 10.76 14.19
CA ILE A 67 -18.90 11.62 15.35
C ILE A 67 -17.98 10.90 16.32
N CYS A 68 -17.23 11.64 17.14
CA CYS A 68 -16.42 11.05 18.18
C CYS A 68 -17.30 10.28 19.20
N PRO A 69 -17.02 8.99 19.50
CA PRO A 69 -17.81 8.23 20.47
C PRO A 69 -17.68 8.76 21.91
N ASN A 70 -16.59 9.48 22.22
CA ASN A 70 -16.33 10.02 23.54
C ASN A 70 -16.89 11.43 23.79
N CYS A 71 -16.92 12.30 22.77
CA CYS A 71 -17.33 13.70 22.94
C CYS A 71 -18.28 14.25 21.86
N GLN A 72 -18.71 13.41 20.92
CA GLN A 72 -19.61 13.74 19.82
C GLN A 72 -19.11 14.82 18.84
N SER A 73 -17.87 15.29 18.99
CA SER A 73 -17.25 16.22 18.05
C SER A 73 -17.09 15.61 16.66
N HIS A 74 -17.26 16.44 15.63
CA HIS A 74 -16.91 16.12 14.24
C HIS A 74 -15.42 16.36 13.91
N ASP A 75 -14.66 16.98 14.82
CA ASP A 75 -13.23 17.24 14.62
C ASP A 75 -12.38 16.06 15.10
N PHE A 76 -12.25 15.08 14.22
CA PHE A 76 -11.42 13.90 14.42
C PHE A 76 -10.68 13.52 13.14
N PHE A 77 -9.68 12.67 13.30
CA PHE A 77 -8.95 12.02 12.23
C PHE A 77 -9.16 10.52 12.36
N PHE A 78 -9.59 9.87 11.29
CA PHE A 78 -9.65 8.41 11.21
C PHE A 78 -8.72 7.96 10.09
N ASN A 79 -7.69 7.20 10.44
CA ASN A 79 -6.73 6.68 9.48
C ASN A 79 -6.91 5.18 9.32
N SER A 80 -7.77 4.77 8.38
CA SER A 80 -7.69 3.42 7.83
C SER A 80 -6.78 3.44 6.61
N LEU A 81 -5.78 2.57 6.60
CA LEU A 81 -5.00 2.32 5.40
C LEU A 81 -5.89 1.55 4.42
N ASN A 82 -6.44 2.25 3.46
CA ASN A 82 -7.29 1.69 2.41
C ASN A 82 -6.88 2.24 1.04
N ILE A 83 -7.46 1.65 -0.01
CA ILE A 83 -7.10 1.95 -1.39
C ILE A 83 -7.33 3.43 -1.74
N TRP A 84 -8.35 4.07 -1.15
CA TRP A 84 -8.67 5.49 -1.35
C TRP A 84 -7.71 6.42 -0.62
N SER A 85 -7.34 6.08 0.62
CA SER A 85 -6.37 6.84 1.41
C SER A 85 -5.00 6.85 0.75
N LEU A 86 -4.57 5.69 0.23
CA LEU A 86 -3.37 5.61 -0.58
C LEU A 86 -3.49 6.40 -1.88
N ALA A 87 -4.62 6.31 -2.58
CA ALA A 87 -4.86 7.09 -3.80
C ALA A 87 -4.81 8.60 -3.57
N LYS A 88 -5.40 9.08 -2.47
CA LYS A 88 -5.33 10.48 -2.05
C LYS A 88 -3.88 10.90 -1.81
N THR A 89 -3.11 10.09 -1.10
CA THR A 89 -1.68 10.34 -0.83
C THR A 89 -0.87 10.42 -2.13
N VAL A 90 -1.10 9.47 -3.04
CA VAL A 90 -0.44 9.45 -4.36
C VAL A 90 -0.84 10.65 -5.20
N LYS A 91 -2.11 11.06 -5.20
CA LYS A 91 -2.58 12.25 -5.92
C LYS A 91 -2.00 13.54 -5.36
N GLN A 92 -1.74 13.63 -4.06
CA GLN A 92 -1.01 14.77 -3.49
C GLN A 92 0.45 14.81 -3.98
N LEU A 93 1.08 13.65 -4.14
CA LEU A 93 2.45 13.53 -4.62
C LEU A 93 2.58 13.80 -6.13
N VAL A 94 1.65 13.27 -6.93
CA VAL A 94 1.63 13.40 -8.40
C VAL A 94 0.22 13.79 -8.90
N PRO A 95 -0.17 15.08 -8.78
CA PRO A 95 -1.53 15.54 -9.08
C PRO A 95 -2.00 15.20 -10.50
N ASN A 96 -1.08 15.27 -11.47
CA ASN A 96 -1.35 15.10 -12.89
C ASN A 96 -1.29 13.64 -13.37
N ALA A 97 -0.92 12.68 -12.51
CA ALA A 97 -0.80 11.27 -12.90
C ALA A 97 -2.18 10.57 -12.89
N ASN A 98 -2.39 9.63 -13.82
CA ASN A 98 -3.62 8.85 -13.91
C ASN A 98 -3.62 7.65 -12.97
N VAL A 99 -4.23 7.80 -11.79
CA VAL A 99 -4.30 6.74 -10.78
C VAL A 99 -5.51 5.84 -11.01
N ASN A 100 -5.28 4.53 -11.13
CA ASN A 100 -6.34 3.52 -11.21
C ASN A 100 -6.45 2.70 -9.93
N LEU A 101 -7.66 2.22 -9.65
CA LEU A 101 -7.93 1.35 -8.50
C LEU A 101 -8.34 -0.05 -8.97
N ILE A 102 -7.64 -1.07 -8.49
CA ILE A 102 -7.87 -2.48 -8.80
C ILE A 102 -8.21 -3.22 -7.51
N ALA A 103 -9.50 -3.30 -7.20
CA ALA A 103 -10.01 -4.05 -6.06
C ALA A 103 -11.26 -4.85 -6.45
N GLU A 104 -11.58 -5.86 -5.65
CA GLU A 104 -12.85 -6.59 -5.72
C GLU A 104 -14.04 -5.63 -5.64
N GLY A 105 -15.04 -5.79 -6.51
CA GLY A 105 -16.20 -4.92 -6.58
C GLY A 105 -16.01 -3.62 -7.37
N LEU A 106 -14.78 -3.27 -7.77
CA LEU A 106 -14.52 -2.12 -8.64
C LEU A 106 -14.50 -2.52 -10.11
N ARG A 107 -15.23 -1.76 -10.94
CA ARG A 107 -15.20 -1.93 -12.40
C ARG A 107 -13.83 -1.49 -12.91
N TYR A 108 -13.09 -2.43 -13.50
CA TYR A 108 -11.84 -2.12 -14.17
C TYR A 108 -12.14 -1.28 -15.42
N PRO A 109 -11.38 -0.21 -15.71
CA PRO A 109 -11.56 0.53 -16.95
C PRO A 109 -11.35 -0.42 -18.14
N THR A 110 -12.44 -0.69 -18.87
CA THR A 110 -12.47 -1.63 -20.00
C THR A 110 -11.82 -1.08 -21.27
N SER A 111 -11.49 0.21 -21.28
CA SER A 111 -10.99 0.91 -22.46
C SER A 111 -9.76 1.74 -22.11
N ASP A 112 -8.66 1.37 -22.77
CA ASP A 112 -7.35 2.01 -22.85
C ASP A 112 -6.29 1.66 -21.78
N ILE A 113 -5.87 0.38 -21.79
CA ILE A 113 -4.67 -0.15 -21.09
C ILE A 113 -3.37 0.63 -21.46
N ARG A 114 -3.40 1.44 -22.53
CA ARG A 114 -2.25 2.22 -23.02
C ARG A 114 -1.96 3.45 -22.17
N ARG A 115 -2.85 3.86 -21.26
CA ARG A 115 -2.56 4.97 -20.33
C ARG A 115 -3.12 4.73 -18.93
N PRO A 116 -2.32 4.14 -18.04
CA PRO A 116 -2.39 4.55 -16.65
C PRO A 116 -1.02 4.75 -16.01
N ALA A 117 -0.91 5.80 -15.22
CA ALA A 117 0.29 6.10 -14.46
C ALA A 117 -0.06 5.92 -12.98
N ILE A 118 0.34 4.77 -12.46
CA ILE A 118 0.12 4.26 -11.10
C ILE A 118 -1.22 3.51 -10.96
N ASP A 119 -1.11 2.18 -10.94
CA ASP A 119 -2.18 1.28 -10.53
C ASP A 119 -2.05 1.02 -9.03
N ILE A 120 -3.14 1.17 -8.29
CA ILE A 120 -3.22 0.82 -6.87
C ILE A 120 -4.11 -0.41 -6.74
N ALA A 121 -3.61 -1.48 -6.14
CA ALA A 121 -4.28 -2.77 -6.19
C ALA A 121 -4.31 -3.54 -4.87
N THR A 122 -5.34 -4.37 -4.71
CA THR A 122 -5.41 -5.41 -3.67
C THR A 122 -5.23 -6.79 -4.30
N ALA A 123 -5.47 -7.88 -3.55
CA ALA A 123 -5.31 -9.26 -3.98
C ALA A 123 -6.02 -9.61 -5.32
N SER A 124 -7.04 -8.84 -5.71
CA SER A 124 -7.70 -8.96 -7.01
C SER A 124 -6.74 -8.85 -8.23
N VAL A 125 -5.57 -8.24 -8.05
CA VAL A 125 -4.53 -8.14 -9.09
C VAL A 125 -3.98 -9.51 -9.50
N PHE A 126 -3.92 -10.48 -8.58
CA PHE A 126 -3.34 -11.80 -8.84
C PHE A 126 -4.28 -12.73 -9.64
N TYR A 127 -5.59 -12.54 -9.50
CA TYR A 127 -6.60 -13.36 -10.18
C TYR A 127 -6.93 -12.85 -11.59
N LYS A 128 -6.49 -11.65 -11.93
CA LYS A 128 -6.69 -11.09 -13.26
C LYS A 128 -5.56 -11.55 -14.17
N LEU A 129 -5.90 -11.95 -15.40
CA LEU A 129 -4.96 -12.23 -16.50
C LEU A 129 -4.28 -10.92 -16.94
N ILE A 130 -3.44 -10.36 -16.07
CA ILE A 130 -2.65 -9.18 -16.33
C ILE A 130 -1.43 -9.62 -17.11
N ALA A 131 -1.49 -9.51 -18.44
CA ALA A 131 -0.42 -9.91 -19.35
C ALA A 131 0.79 -8.93 -19.36
N TYR A 132 0.92 -8.02 -18.38
CA TYR A 132 1.97 -7.02 -18.35
C TYR A 132 2.68 -6.89 -16.99
N LYS A 133 3.98 -6.60 -17.06
CA LYS A 133 4.85 -6.32 -15.91
C LYS A 133 5.01 -4.81 -15.68
N TYR A 134 5.34 -4.43 -14.46
CA TYR A 134 5.52 -3.04 -14.01
C TYR A 134 7.01 -2.69 -13.84
N ASP A 135 7.35 -1.42 -14.05
CA ASP A 135 8.70 -0.89 -13.83
C ASP A 135 8.98 -0.66 -12.34
N LEU A 136 7.96 -0.25 -11.59
CA LEU A 136 7.99 -0.09 -10.14
C LEU A 136 6.84 -0.88 -9.53
N VAL A 137 7.12 -1.76 -8.58
CA VAL A 137 6.11 -2.42 -7.75
C VAL A 137 6.43 -2.10 -6.30
N ALA A 138 5.42 -1.72 -5.52
CA ALA A 138 5.59 -1.52 -4.09
C ALA A 138 4.53 -2.31 -3.31
N HIS A 139 4.97 -3.11 -2.35
CA HIS A 139 4.08 -3.67 -1.34
C HIS A 139 4.01 -2.69 -0.16
N ILE A 140 2.86 -2.05 -0.01
CA ILE A 140 2.53 -1.16 1.10
C ILE A 140 2.13 -2.03 2.29
N LEU A 141 2.87 -1.91 3.39
CA LEU A 141 2.59 -2.57 4.67
C LEU A 141 2.45 -4.10 4.58
N ALA A 142 3.56 -4.80 4.34
CA ALA A 142 3.58 -6.27 4.27
C ALA A 142 3.20 -6.97 5.60
N ASP A 143 3.28 -6.24 6.71
CA ASP A 143 3.01 -6.73 8.06
C ASP A 143 1.57 -7.23 8.23
N THR A 144 0.64 -6.79 7.39
CA THR A 144 -0.77 -7.18 7.51
C THR A 144 -0.98 -8.66 7.27
N THR A 145 -0.24 -9.27 6.34
CA THR A 145 -0.34 -10.70 6.06
C THR A 145 0.48 -11.51 7.06
N LEU A 146 1.57 -10.94 7.53
CA LEU A 146 2.47 -11.54 8.50
C LEU A 146 1.80 -11.76 9.87
N ASN A 147 0.94 -10.81 10.27
CA ASN A 147 0.33 -10.77 11.61
C ASN A 147 -1.12 -11.31 11.64
N ILE A 148 -1.55 -12.07 10.63
CA ILE A 148 -2.85 -12.74 10.68
C ILE A 148 -2.76 -13.92 11.64
N ALA A 149 -3.78 -14.11 12.49
CA ALA A 149 -3.90 -15.26 13.39
C ALA A 149 -4.24 -16.55 12.62
N ASP A 150 -3.33 -17.00 11.76
CA ASP A 150 -3.45 -18.16 10.89
C ASP A 150 -2.05 -18.81 10.77
N PHE A 151 -1.94 -20.13 10.96
CA PHE A 151 -0.67 -20.85 10.87
C PHE A 151 0.01 -20.71 9.50
N SER A 152 -0.77 -20.42 8.45
CA SER A 152 -0.28 -20.19 7.09
C SER A 152 0.16 -18.75 6.82
N ALA A 153 0.14 -17.85 7.81
CA ALA A 153 0.48 -16.43 7.63
C ALA A 153 1.88 -16.23 7.02
N LEU A 154 2.86 -17.03 7.44
CA LEU A 154 4.23 -16.97 6.92
C LEU A 154 4.30 -17.37 5.44
N GLU A 155 3.67 -18.48 5.08
CA GLU A 155 3.62 -18.97 3.70
C GLU A 155 2.86 -18.00 2.79
N LYS A 156 1.71 -17.50 3.25
CA LYS A 156 0.91 -16.49 2.54
C LYS A 156 1.70 -15.21 2.30
N THR A 157 2.46 -14.76 3.30
CA THR A 157 3.33 -13.58 3.19
C THR A 157 4.42 -13.81 2.15
N PHE A 158 5.10 -14.96 2.21
CA PHE A 158 6.13 -15.32 1.24
C PHE A 158 5.56 -15.37 -0.19
N ALA A 159 4.48 -16.12 -0.40
CA ALA A 159 3.83 -16.26 -1.70
C ALA A 159 3.35 -14.92 -2.26
N GLN A 160 2.77 -14.06 -1.42
CA GLN A 160 2.33 -12.72 -1.81
C GLN A 160 3.49 -11.85 -2.28
N ILE A 161 4.61 -11.82 -1.55
CA ILE A 161 5.80 -11.07 -1.93
C ILE A 161 6.36 -11.60 -3.25
N THR A 162 6.48 -12.92 -3.40
CA THR A 162 6.96 -13.56 -4.64
C THR A 162 6.06 -13.26 -5.83
N ASN A 163 4.73 -13.30 -5.66
CA ASN A 163 3.78 -12.97 -6.72
C ASN A 163 3.91 -11.50 -7.17
N LEU A 164 4.12 -10.57 -6.23
CA LEU A 164 4.37 -9.15 -6.56
C LEU A 164 5.71 -8.96 -7.26
N LYS A 165 6.76 -9.68 -6.84
CA LYS A 165 8.05 -9.69 -7.55
C LYS A 165 7.88 -10.18 -8.98
N ASN A 166 7.08 -11.21 -9.22
CA ASN A 166 6.82 -11.74 -10.57
C ASN A 166 6.09 -10.72 -11.49
N LEU A 167 5.33 -9.79 -10.91
CA LEU A 167 4.72 -8.67 -11.64
C LEU A 167 5.72 -7.54 -11.94
N THR A 168 6.94 -7.58 -11.40
CA THR A 168 7.99 -6.59 -11.65
C THR A 168 8.80 -6.98 -12.89
N LYS A 169 9.12 -6.02 -13.77
CA LYS A 169 10.03 -6.22 -14.90
C LYS A 169 11.43 -6.62 -14.41
N GLU A 170 12.23 -7.24 -15.27
CA GLU A 170 13.60 -7.67 -14.93
C GLU A 170 14.48 -6.52 -14.45
N ASN A 171 14.44 -5.38 -15.15
CA ASN A 171 15.12 -4.13 -14.76
C ASN A 171 14.26 -3.23 -13.84
N GLY A 172 13.13 -3.76 -13.37
CA GLY A 172 12.22 -3.05 -12.49
C GLY A 172 12.68 -3.06 -11.03
N ARG A 173 12.02 -2.20 -10.24
CA ARG A 173 12.26 -2.04 -8.82
C ARG A 173 11.09 -2.60 -8.04
N PHE A 174 11.37 -3.41 -7.04
CA PHE A 174 10.38 -3.89 -6.10
C PHE A 174 10.68 -3.32 -4.71
N ILE A 175 9.73 -2.57 -4.15
CA ILE A 175 9.87 -1.93 -2.84
C ILE A 175 8.97 -2.63 -1.84
N LEU A 176 9.54 -3.09 -0.72
CA LEU A 176 8.83 -3.76 0.35
C LEU A 176 8.83 -2.86 1.59
N GLN A 177 7.70 -2.23 1.88
CA GLN A 177 7.56 -1.40 3.09
C GLN A 177 7.01 -2.25 4.24
N THR A 178 7.73 -2.30 5.35
CA THR A 178 7.36 -3.11 6.51
C THR A 178 7.91 -2.52 7.81
N TYR A 179 7.26 -2.79 8.93
CA TYR A 179 7.81 -2.54 10.27
C TYR A 179 8.69 -3.70 10.75
N ALA A 180 8.50 -4.90 10.19
CA ALA A 180 9.21 -6.12 10.52
C ALA A 180 10.37 -6.41 9.53
N GLN A 181 11.20 -5.42 9.22
CA GLN A 181 12.29 -5.55 8.23
C GLN A 181 13.28 -6.69 8.53
N ASP A 182 13.45 -7.03 9.82
CA ASP A 182 14.37 -8.07 10.27
C ASP A 182 13.75 -9.47 10.31
N HIS A 183 12.45 -9.58 10.01
CA HIS A 183 11.74 -10.84 10.06
C HIS A 183 12.29 -11.83 9.01
N PRO A 184 12.56 -13.10 9.37
CA PRO A 184 13.17 -14.08 8.46
C PRO A 184 12.43 -14.25 7.14
N VAL A 185 11.10 -14.33 7.18
CA VAL A 185 10.26 -14.48 5.98
C VAL A 185 10.35 -13.27 5.05
N ILE A 186 10.42 -12.05 5.60
CA ILE A 186 10.56 -10.82 4.82
C ILE A 186 11.91 -10.82 4.10
N LYS A 187 13.00 -11.14 4.80
CA LYS A 187 14.35 -11.24 4.23
C LYS A 187 14.43 -12.33 3.16
N ALA A 188 13.89 -13.52 3.44
CA ALA A 188 13.89 -14.65 2.51
C ALA A 188 13.10 -14.33 1.23
N ALA A 189 11.87 -13.81 1.36
CA ALA A 189 11.04 -13.46 0.20
C ALA A 189 11.60 -12.28 -0.61
N ALA A 190 12.33 -11.37 0.03
CA ALA A 190 12.99 -10.28 -0.68
C ALA A 190 14.16 -10.78 -1.56
N GLN A 191 14.92 -11.76 -1.06
CA GLN A 191 16.12 -12.31 -1.69
C GLN A 191 15.85 -13.31 -2.81
N GLY A 192 14.90 -14.23 -2.63
CA GLY A 192 14.52 -15.23 -3.63
C GLY A 192 13.55 -14.67 -4.65
#